data_AF-A0A432MI52-F1
#
_entry.id   AF-A0A432MI52-F1
#
_cell.length_a   1.000
_cell.length_b   1.000
_cell.length_c   1.000
_cell.angle_alpha   90.00
_cell.angle_beta   90.00
_cell.angle_gamma   90.00
#
_symmetry.space_group_name_H-M   'P 1'
#
loop_
_entity.id
_entity.type
_entity.pdbx_description
1 polymer ?
#
loop_
_entity_poly.entity_id
_entity_poly.type
_entity_poly.pdbx_seq_one_letter_code
_entity_poly.pdbx_strand_id
1 'polypeptide(L)'
;MPLLFAPLEEAAPERGWPAGVLEEAEGKGAAFVSRVVKGEAVTGRSEPIAADFESVTLDVAPVASTGTGIMIAAVLSGLILGLRPVDLARLFGKTVYRLRWAAVAILCMLALGFVTKFSGMDAVLGLAFTRTGATLYPIFGTLLGWLGVALTGSDTASNVLFGNLQRITAEKLGLDPVLMASANSTGGVMGKMVDAQSIVVAAAATGEHGREGAILRAVLVHSLALAMIVGGIVWLYAHVLPGAVPSRPVEAPAAVETTR
;
A
#
# COMPACT_ATOMS: atom_id res chain seq x y z
N MET A 1 -27.54 9.06 12.17
CA MET A 1 -26.11 9.26 11.88
C MET A 1 -25.94 9.09 10.38
N PRO A 2 -25.44 10.08 9.62
CA PRO A 2 -25.28 9.89 8.17
C PRO A 2 -24.28 8.76 7.93
N LEU A 3 -24.67 7.76 7.15
CA LEU A 3 -23.81 6.63 6.80
C LEU A 3 -22.62 7.16 5.99
N LEU A 4 -21.40 6.93 6.49
CA LEU A 4 -20.15 7.29 5.81
C LEU A 4 -19.88 6.38 4.61
N PHE A 5 -20.47 5.19 4.60
CA PHE A 5 -20.41 4.18 3.55
C PHE A 5 -21.81 3.61 3.34
N ALA A 6 -22.25 3.51 2.09
CA ALA A 6 -23.52 2.88 1.74
C ALA A 6 -23.33 1.95 0.53
N PRO A 7 -24.09 0.83 0.46
CA PRO A 7 -24.26 0.10 -0.79
C PRO A 7 -24.71 1.06 -1.88
N LEU A 8 -24.22 0.89 -3.11
CA LEU A 8 -24.57 1.77 -4.23
C LEU A 8 -26.10 1.87 -4.44
N GLU A 9 -26.80 0.75 -4.27
CA GLU A 9 -28.27 0.66 -4.33
C GLU A 9 -29.00 1.54 -3.29
N GLU A 10 -28.33 1.86 -2.19
CA GLU A 10 -28.86 2.69 -1.10
C GLU A 10 -28.31 4.13 -1.11
N ALA A 11 -27.34 4.42 -1.97
CA ALA A 11 -26.71 5.73 -2.09
C ALA A 11 -27.50 6.57 -3.10
N ALA A 12 -28.16 7.63 -2.62
CA ALA A 12 -29.01 8.50 -3.44
C ALA A 12 -28.66 9.99 -3.24
N PRO A 13 -28.83 10.86 -4.26
CA PRO A 13 -28.62 12.29 -4.13
C PRO A 13 -29.46 12.93 -3.02
N GLU A 14 -30.69 12.44 -2.87
CA GLU A 14 -31.65 12.85 -1.84
C GLU A 14 -31.17 12.55 -0.42
N ARG A 15 -30.26 11.58 -0.26
CA ARG A 15 -29.65 11.25 1.03
C ARG A 15 -28.42 12.12 1.32
N GLY A 16 -27.99 12.98 0.39
CA GLY A 16 -26.81 13.86 0.52
C GLY A 16 -25.53 13.27 -0.08
N TRP A 17 -25.66 12.38 -1.07
CA TRP A 17 -24.53 11.86 -1.86
C TRP A 17 -24.41 12.66 -3.17
N PRO A 18 -23.23 13.18 -3.57
CA PRO A 18 -23.13 13.95 -4.81
C PRO A 18 -23.40 13.06 -6.04
N ALA A 19 -24.20 13.55 -7.00
CA ALA A 19 -24.62 12.77 -8.17
C ALA A 19 -23.44 12.24 -8.99
N GLY A 20 -22.38 13.04 -9.19
CA GLY A 20 -21.18 12.61 -9.94
C GLY A 20 -20.40 11.46 -9.27
N VAL A 21 -20.56 11.25 -7.97
CA VAL A 21 -19.93 10.12 -7.26
C VAL A 21 -20.71 8.82 -7.49
N LEU A 22 -22.03 8.91 -7.63
CA LEU A 22 -22.89 7.77 -7.92
C LEU A 22 -22.69 7.30 -9.36
N GLU A 23 -22.60 8.24 -10.31
CA GLU A 23 -22.33 7.93 -11.72
C GLU A 23 -20.96 7.29 -11.94
N GLU A 24 -19.90 7.77 -11.26
CA GLU A 24 -18.57 7.16 -11.33
C GLU A 24 -18.53 5.78 -10.65
N ALA A 25 -19.22 5.61 -9.52
CA ALA A 25 -19.31 4.34 -8.82
C ALA A 25 -20.10 3.28 -9.62
N GLU A 26 -21.18 3.67 -10.29
CA GLU A 26 -21.92 2.83 -11.24
C GLU A 26 -21.05 2.45 -12.45
N GLY A 27 -20.33 3.41 -13.04
CA GLY A 27 -19.43 3.17 -14.17
C GLY A 27 -18.26 2.22 -13.87
N LYS A 28 -17.80 2.20 -12.62
CA LYS A 28 -16.74 1.28 -12.13
C LYS A 28 -17.27 -0.03 -11.54
N GLY A 29 -18.58 -0.24 -11.50
CA GLY A 29 -19.19 -1.44 -10.88
C GLY A 29 -18.90 -1.57 -9.38
N ALA A 30 -18.76 -0.45 -8.67
CA ALA A 30 -18.41 -0.44 -7.25
C ALA A 30 -19.59 -0.91 -6.38
N ALA A 31 -19.37 -1.86 -5.49
CA ALA A 31 -20.41 -2.34 -4.57
C ALA A 31 -20.79 -1.31 -3.49
N PHE A 32 -19.93 -0.33 -3.21
CA PHE A 32 -20.07 0.65 -2.13
C PHE A 32 -19.60 2.05 -2.54
N VAL A 33 -20.21 3.07 -1.94
CA VAL A 33 -19.88 4.49 -2.11
C VAL A 33 -19.44 5.09 -0.77
N SER A 34 -18.43 5.96 -0.77
CA SER A 34 -17.90 6.64 0.44
C SER A 34 -18.18 8.15 0.44
N ARG A 35 -18.58 8.71 1.60
CA ARG A 35 -18.69 10.17 1.82
C ARG A 35 -17.36 10.81 2.20
N VAL A 36 -16.27 10.06 2.24
CA VAL A 36 -14.98 10.60 2.65
C VAL A 36 -14.38 11.41 1.51
N VAL A 37 -14.27 12.71 1.76
CA VAL A 37 -13.74 13.71 0.83
C VAL A 37 -12.30 13.99 1.21
N LYS A 38 -11.39 14.02 0.23
CA LYS A 38 -10.06 14.58 0.43
C LYS A 38 -10.20 16.05 0.85
N GLY A 39 -9.62 16.41 2.00
CA GLY A 39 -9.72 17.77 2.53
C GLY A 39 -9.08 18.81 1.62
N GLU A 40 -9.47 20.08 1.80
CA GLU A 40 -9.00 21.26 1.05
C GLU A 40 -7.46 21.35 0.95
N ALA A 41 -6.73 20.91 1.98
CA ALA A 41 -5.27 20.87 1.97
C ALA A 41 -4.67 19.93 0.90
N VAL A 42 -5.40 18.88 0.51
CA VAL A 42 -4.99 17.92 -0.52
C VAL A 42 -5.42 18.39 -1.90
N THR A 43 -6.68 18.81 -2.01
CA THR A 43 -7.35 19.14 -3.28
C THR A 43 -7.06 20.57 -3.74
N GLY A 44 -6.68 21.45 -2.83
CA GLY A 44 -6.47 22.89 -3.08
C GLY A 44 -7.75 23.65 -3.41
N ARG A 45 -8.93 23.06 -3.13
CA ARG A 45 -10.25 23.62 -3.47
C ARG A 45 -11.17 23.60 -2.25
N SER A 46 -11.87 24.72 -2.03
CA SER A 46 -12.86 24.90 -0.96
C SER A 46 -14.17 24.15 -1.22
N GLU A 47 -14.46 23.80 -2.49
CA GLU A 47 -15.58 22.96 -2.88
C GLU A 47 -15.06 21.64 -3.50
N PRO A 48 -15.45 20.47 -2.94
CA PRO A 48 -14.97 19.18 -3.43
C PRO A 48 -15.69 18.73 -4.70
N ILE A 49 -14.92 18.22 -5.67
CA ILE A 49 -15.42 17.62 -6.92
C ILE A 49 -15.45 16.09 -6.83
N ALA A 50 -16.14 15.40 -7.73
CA ALA A 50 -16.30 13.93 -7.72
C ALA A 50 -14.95 13.16 -7.61
N ALA A 51 -13.88 13.69 -8.21
CA ALA A 51 -12.52 13.12 -8.14
C ALA A 51 -11.84 13.22 -6.76
N ASP A 52 -12.40 14.00 -5.84
CA ASP A 52 -11.89 14.18 -4.48
C ASP A 52 -12.45 13.13 -3.51
N PHE A 53 -13.43 12.32 -3.96
CA PHE A 53 -14.03 11.24 -3.18
C PHE A 53 -13.27 9.93 -3.40
N GLU A 54 -12.96 9.23 -2.31
CA GLU A 54 -12.24 7.96 -2.41
C GLU A 54 -13.20 6.81 -2.70
N SER A 55 -13.15 6.30 -3.92
CA SER A 55 -13.80 5.05 -4.29
C SER A 55 -13.16 3.89 -3.52
N VAL A 56 -13.95 3.19 -2.71
CA VAL A 56 -13.57 1.89 -2.13
C VAL A 56 -13.99 0.81 -3.11
N THR A 57 -13.20 0.63 -4.17
CA THR A 57 -13.38 -0.51 -5.09
C THR A 57 -12.62 -1.70 -4.54
N LEU A 58 -13.34 -2.76 -4.19
CA LEU A 58 -12.76 -4.08 -3.98
C LEU A 58 -12.65 -4.76 -5.35
N ASP A 59 -11.55 -4.52 -6.04
CA ASP A 59 -11.26 -5.19 -7.31
C ASP A 59 -10.92 -6.66 -7.05
N VAL A 60 -11.93 -7.53 -7.16
CA VAL A 60 -11.75 -8.97 -7.07
C VAL A 60 -11.35 -9.49 -8.44
N ALA A 61 -10.04 -9.63 -8.67
CA ALA A 61 -9.50 -10.31 -9.84
C ALA A 61 -9.09 -11.76 -9.47
N PRO A 62 -10.02 -12.73 -9.52
CA PRO A 62 -9.77 -14.10 -9.03
C PRO A 62 -8.64 -14.83 -9.74
N VAL A 63 -8.36 -14.52 -11.00
CA VAL A 63 -7.30 -15.16 -11.80
C VAL A 63 -5.97 -14.40 -11.74
N ALA A 64 -6.01 -13.07 -11.60
CA ALA A 64 -4.81 -12.21 -11.57
C ALA A 64 -4.20 -12.05 -10.16
N SER A 65 -4.89 -12.54 -9.11
CA SER A 65 -4.33 -12.56 -7.76
C SER A 65 -3.17 -13.56 -7.68
N THR A 66 -1.99 -13.07 -7.26
CA THR A 66 -0.78 -13.88 -7.03
C THR A 66 -1.05 -15.13 -6.19
N GLY A 67 -2.00 -15.06 -5.25
CA GLY A 67 -2.39 -16.18 -4.39
C GLY A 67 -3.01 -17.35 -5.16
N THR A 68 -3.81 -17.09 -6.19
CA THR A 68 -4.44 -18.14 -7.01
C THR A 68 -3.39 -18.94 -7.79
N GLY A 69 -2.39 -18.25 -8.35
CA GLY A 69 -1.28 -18.90 -9.05
C GLY A 69 -0.46 -19.81 -8.13
N ILE A 70 -0.13 -19.33 -6.93
CA ILE A 70 0.60 -20.14 -5.92
C ILE A 70 -0.24 -21.34 -5.46
N MET A 71 -1.55 -21.16 -5.27
CA MET A 71 -2.46 -22.24 -4.89
C MET A 71 -2.49 -23.34 -5.96
N ILE A 72 -2.64 -22.95 -7.24
CA ILE A 72 -2.63 -23.89 -8.36
C ILE A 72 -1.28 -24.62 -8.42
N ALA A 73 -0.17 -23.89 -8.33
CA ALA A 73 1.17 -24.48 -8.32
C ALA A 73 1.36 -25.47 -7.16
N ALA A 74 0.84 -25.16 -5.96
CA ALA A 74 0.90 -26.04 -4.80
C ALA A 74 0.06 -27.31 -4.98
N VAL A 75 -1.16 -27.19 -5.53
CA VAL A 75 -2.03 -28.33 -5.83
C VAL A 75 -1.41 -29.22 -6.89
N LEU A 76 -0.94 -28.65 -8.00
CA LEU A 76 -0.29 -29.40 -9.07
C LEU A 76 0.98 -30.10 -8.58
N SER A 77 1.84 -29.39 -7.84
CA SER A 77 3.04 -29.97 -7.25
C SER A 77 2.69 -31.11 -6.30
N GLY A 78 1.65 -30.93 -5.48
CA GLY A 78 1.15 -31.95 -4.57
C GLY A 78 0.68 -33.22 -5.29
N LEU A 79 -0.09 -33.05 -6.36
CA LEU A 79 -0.60 -34.17 -7.18
C LEU A 79 0.54 -34.89 -7.91
N ILE A 80 1.51 -34.16 -8.47
CA ILE A 80 2.69 -34.74 -9.15
C ILE A 80 3.54 -35.55 -8.17
N LEU A 81 3.68 -35.10 -6.92
CA LEU A 81 4.38 -35.82 -5.86
C LEU A 81 3.60 -37.01 -5.29
N GLY A 82 2.40 -37.30 -5.80
CA GLY A 82 1.58 -38.44 -5.40
C GLY A 82 0.85 -38.25 -4.06
N LEU A 83 0.72 -37.02 -3.56
CA LEU A 83 -0.05 -36.75 -2.35
C LEU A 83 -1.54 -36.96 -2.59
N ARG A 84 -2.20 -37.62 -1.65
CA ARG A 84 -3.66 -37.79 -1.71
C ARG A 84 -4.34 -36.42 -1.54
N PRO A 85 -5.44 -36.14 -2.26
CA PRO A 85 -6.17 -34.87 -2.12
C PRO A 85 -6.61 -34.54 -0.69
N VAL A 86 -6.90 -35.57 0.12
CA VAL A 86 -7.25 -35.42 1.54
C VAL A 86 -6.08 -34.87 2.37
N ASP A 87 -4.86 -35.31 2.07
CA ASP A 87 -3.66 -34.84 2.79
C ASP A 87 -3.34 -33.40 2.41
N LEU A 88 -3.53 -33.03 1.13
CA LEU A 88 -3.42 -31.65 0.66
C LEU A 88 -4.42 -30.73 1.37
N ALA A 89 -5.70 -31.14 1.45
CA ALA A 89 -6.73 -30.37 2.15
C ALA A 89 -6.43 -30.22 3.65
N ARG A 90 -5.94 -31.29 4.30
CA ARG A 90 -5.53 -31.26 5.71
C ARG A 90 -4.35 -30.31 5.93
N LEU A 91 -3.35 -30.32 5.03
CA LEU A 91 -2.18 -29.44 5.10
C LEU A 91 -2.58 -27.97 4.91
N PHE A 92 -3.49 -27.71 3.97
CA PHE A 92 -4.06 -26.39 3.75
C PHE A 92 -4.77 -25.88 5.00
N GLY A 93 -5.67 -26.67 5.60
CA GLY A 93 -6.37 -26.30 6.84
C GLY A 93 -5.42 -26.03 8.01
N LYS A 94 -4.36 -26.83 8.17
CA LYS A 94 -3.32 -26.60 9.18
C LYS A 94 -2.58 -25.28 8.96
N THR A 95 -2.31 -24.94 7.70
CA THR A 95 -1.66 -23.68 7.32
C THR A 95 -2.56 -22.49 7.60
N VAL A 96 -3.84 -22.54 7.21
CA VAL A 96 -4.84 -21.50 7.52
C VAL A 96 -4.95 -21.27 9.03
N TYR A 97 -5.04 -22.34 9.82
CA TYR A 97 -5.13 -22.23 11.28
C TYR A 97 -3.87 -21.58 11.89
N ARG A 98 -2.69 -21.87 11.32
CA ARG A 98 -1.41 -21.27 11.75
C ARG A 98 -1.32 -19.79 11.41
N LEU A 99 -1.86 -19.37 10.26
CA LEU A 99 -1.82 -17.98 9.81
C LEU A 99 -2.93 -17.08 10.37
N ARG A 100 -3.91 -17.61 11.12
CA ARG A 100 -5.06 -16.83 11.60
C ARG A 100 -4.68 -15.53 12.34
N TRP A 101 -3.65 -15.59 13.18
CA TRP A 101 -3.22 -14.42 13.95
C TRP A 101 -2.49 -13.39 13.08
N ALA A 102 -1.75 -13.85 12.07
CA ALA A 102 -1.17 -12.97 11.07
C ALA A 102 -2.26 -12.29 10.21
N ALA A 103 -3.31 -13.03 9.84
CA ALA A 103 -4.45 -12.46 9.11
C ALA A 103 -5.17 -11.38 9.92
N VAL A 104 -5.42 -11.60 11.22
CA VAL A 104 -5.99 -10.59 12.11
C VAL A 104 -5.10 -9.35 12.20
N ALA A 105 -3.79 -9.53 12.36
CA ALA A 105 -2.86 -8.40 12.39
C ALA A 105 -2.88 -7.57 11.10
N ILE A 106 -2.91 -8.23 9.94
CA ILE A 106 -3.02 -7.55 8.62
C ILE A 106 -4.34 -6.80 8.51
N LEU A 107 -5.46 -7.39 8.95
CA LEU A 107 -6.76 -6.71 8.96
C LEU A 107 -6.76 -5.47 9.86
N CYS A 108 -6.18 -5.56 11.05
CA CYS A 108 -6.02 -4.41 11.94
C CYS A 108 -5.13 -3.31 11.33
N MET A 109 -4.04 -3.71 10.68
CA MET A 109 -3.13 -2.80 9.97
C MET A 109 -3.83 -2.10 8.79
N LEU A 110 -4.63 -2.85 8.02
CA LEU A 110 -5.46 -2.31 6.94
C LEU A 110 -6.50 -1.34 7.46
N ALA A 111 -7.19 -1.70 8.54
CA ALA A 111 -8.13 -0.82 9.22
C ALA A 111 -7.43 0.47 9.69
N LEU A 112 -6.25 0.37 10.30
CA LEU A 112 -5.45 1.54 10.69
C LEU A 112 -5.10 2.40 9.48
N GLY A 113 -4.58 1.82 8.39
CA GLY A 113 -4.25 2.56 7.17
C GLY A 113 -5.44 3.27 6.55
N PHE A 114 -6.62 2.63 6.54
CA PHE A 114 -7.85 3.28 6.11
C PHE A 114 -8.27 4.41 7.07
N VAL A 115 -8.12 4.23 8.38
CA VAL A 115 -8.40 5.29 9.36
C VAL A 115 -7.46 6.48 9.17
N THR A 116 -6.16 6.25 9.00
CA THR A 116 -5.18 7.34 8.77
C THR A 116 -5.42 8.06 7.45
N LYS A 117 -5.86 7.34 6.44
CA LYS A 117 -6.22 7.84 5.12
C LYS A 117 -7.50 8.68 5.15
N PHE A 118 -8.57 8.14 5.72
CA PHE A 118 -9.87 8.82 5.78
C PHE A 118 -9.91 9.98 6.77
N SER A 119 -9.03 9.99 7.78
CA SER A 119 -8.83 11.14 8.68
C SER A 119 -7.95 12.24 8.06
N GLY A 120 -7.37 12.03 6.88
CA GLY A 120 -6.48 12.98 6.22
C GLY A 120 -5.11 13.13 6.89
N MET A 121 -4.74 12.23 7.82
CA MET A 121 -3.47 12.30 8.53
C MET A 121 -2.27 12.03 7.61
N ASP A 122 -2.42 11.08 6.68
CA ASP A 122 -1.41 10.77 5.67
C ASP A 122 -1.15 11.94 4.71
N ALA A 123 -2.19 12.70 4.37
CA ALA A 123 -2.14 13.92 3.60
C ALA A 123 -1.37 15.04 4.31
N VAL A 124 -1.66 15.30 5.59
CA VAL A 124 -0.96 16.32 6.38
C VAL A 124 0.52 15.98 6.51
N LEU A 125 0.83 14.71 6.80
CA LEU A 125 2.21 14.23 6.87
C LEU A 125 2.91 14.37 5.51
N GLY A 126 2.25 13.99 4.41
CA GLY A 126 2.80 14.14 3.07
C GLY A 126 3.11 15.59 2.71
N LEU A 127 2.18 16.50 3.01
CA LEU A 127 2.40 17.95 2.86
C LEU A 127 3.56 18.45 3.72
N ALA A 128 3.73 17.94 4.94
CA ALA A 128 4.88 18.30 5.76
C ALA A 128 6.20 17.85 5.13
N PHE A 129 6.25 16.66 4.50
CA PHE A 129 7.42 16.15 3.80
C PHE A 129 7.72 16.85 2.47
N THR A 130 6.78 17.61 1.90
CA THR A 130 7.11 18.49 0.75
C THR A 130 8.17 19.53 1.12
N ARG A 131 8.28 19.91 2.40
CA ARG A 131 9.30 20.85 2.89
C ARG A 131 10.72 20.30 2.77
N THR A 132 10.89 18.99 2.64
CA THR A 132 12.18 18.34 2.41
C THR A 132 12.72 18.65 1.01
N GLY A 133 11.84 19.10 0.09
CA GLY A 133 12.18 19.48 -1.27
C GLY A 133 12.29 18.31 -2.24
N ALA A 134 12.03 18.57 -3.52
CA ALA A 134 12.01 17.54 -4.57
C ALA A 134 13.35 16.80 -4.71
N THR A 135 14.47 17.46 -4.39
CA THR A 135 15.80 16.88 -4.52
C THR A 135 16.10 15.83 -3.46
N LEU A 136 15.72 16.05 -2.20
CA LEU A 136 16.07 15.11 -1.12
C LEU A 136 14.95 14.10 -0.86
N TYR A 137 13.71 14.43 -1.22
CA TYR A 137 12.56 13.59 -0.95
C TYR A 137 12.68 12.15 -1.47
N PRO A 138 13.24 11.83 -2.66
CA PRO A 138 13.45 10.44 -3.09
C PRO A 138 14.21 9.56 -2.09
N ILE A 139 15.24 10.14 -1.43
CA ILE A 139 16.04 9.44 -0.43
C ILE A 139 15.22 9.30 0.87
N PHE A 140 14.59 10.39 1.33
CA PHE A 140 13.76 10.36 2.54
C PHE A 140 12.54 9.46 2.40
N GLY A 141 11.87 9.47 1.25
CA GLY A 141 10.75 8.59 0.93
C GLY A 141 11.16 7.12 0.93
N THR A 142 12.35 6.80 0.45
CA THR A 142 12.90 5.44 0.57
C THR A 142 13.14 5.04 2.03
N LEU A 143 13.69 5.95 2.84
CA LEU A 143 13.89 5.73 4.29
C LEU A 143 12.57 5.66 5.07
N LEU A 144 11.51 6.34 4.62
CA LEU A 144 10.16 6.20 5.17
C LEU A 144 9.61 4.78 4.91
N GLY A 145 9.82 4.25 3.69
CA GLY A 145 9.50 2.86 3.39
C GLY A 145 10.25 1.87 4.28
N TRP A 146 11.56 2.08 4.44
CA TRP A 146 12.41 1.33 5.36
C TRP A 146 11.88 1.35 6.79
N LEU A 147 11.57 2.54 7.32
CA LEU A 147 11.05 2.71 8.68
C LEU A 147 9.71 2.00 8.84
N GLY A 148 8.82 2.12 7.85
CA GLY A 148 7.51 1.49 7.89
C GLY A 148 7.61 -0.03 8.00
N VAL A 149 8.51 -0.67 7.26
CA VAL A 149 8.68 -2.13 7.34
C VAL A 149 9.50 -2.55 8.55
N ALA A 150 10.50 -1.77 8.97
CA ALA A 150 11.23 -2.04 10.21
C ALA A 150 10.29 -2.10 11.43
N LEU A 151 9.25 -1.25 11.45
CA LEU A 151 8.24 -1.22 12.52
C LEU A 151 7.14 -2.27 12.34
N THR A 152 6.70 -2.53 11.12
CA THR A 152 5.53 -3.40 10.85
C THR A 152 5.86 -4.83 10.51
N GLY A 153 7.10 -5.13 10.10
CA GLY A 153 7.54 -6.44 9.59
C GLY A 153 6.94 -6.84 8.23
N SER A 154 6.23 -5.95 7.53
CA SER A 154 5.52 -6.30 6.29
C SER A 154 5.46 -5.16 5.28
N ASP A 155 5.82 -5.45 4.03
CA ASP A 155 5.74 -4.46 2.94
C ASP A 155 4.30 -4.07 2.63
N THR A 156 3.37 -5.03 2.68
CA THR A 156 1.94 -4.78 2.47
C THR A 156 1.41 -3.81 3.50
N ALA A 157 1.79 -4.01 4.75
CA ALA A 157 1.44 -3.15 5.87
C ALA A 157 2.01 -1.74 5.73
N SER A 158 3.30 -1.62 5.40
CA SER A 158 3.95 -0.34 5.17
C SER A 158 3.34 0.42 4.00
N ASN A 159 2.98 -0.27 2.90
CA ASN A 159 2.32 0.34 1.75
C ASN A 159 0.91 0.85 2.09
N VAL A 160 0.18 0.11 2.94
CA VAL A 160 -1.11 0.54 3.46
C VAL A 160 -0.99 1.80 4.32
N LEU A 161 0.06 1.92 5.15
CA LEU A 161 0.24 3.06 6.06
C LEU A 161 0.85 4.30 5.38
N PHE A 162 1.82 4.11 4.49
CA PHE A 162 2.63 5.20 3.94
C PHE A 162 2.51 5.36 2.42
N GLY A 163 1.91 4.41 1.70
CA GLY A 163 1.83 4.47 0.24
C GLY A 163 1.05 5.69 -0.28
N ASN A 164 -0.06 6.05 0.37
CA ASN A 164 -0.82 7.24 -0.03
C ASN A 164 -0.06 8.53 0.28
N LEU A 165 0.62 8.60 1.43
CA LEU A 165 1.52 9.71 1.78
C LEU A 165 2.60 9.91 0.70
N GLN A 166 3.22 8.82 0.25
CA GLN A 166 4.26 8.86 -0.78
C GLN A 166 3.73 9.39 -2.11
N ARG A 167 2.53 8.94 -2.49
CA ARG A 167 1.83 9.42 -3.68
C ARG A 167 1.53 10.92 -3.60
N ILE A 168 0.90 11.38 -2.52
CA ILE A 168 0.52 12.78 -2.34
C ILE A 168 1.75 13.68 -2.37
N THR A 169 2.82 13.27 -1.68
CA THR A 169 4.05 14.06 -1.64
C THR A 169 4.73 14.12 -3.00
N ALA A 170 4.73 13.00 -3.75
CA ALA A 170 5.26 12.97 -5.11
C ALA A 170 4.50 13.92 -6.04
N GLU A 171 3.16 13.88 -6.02
CA GLU A 171 2.31 14.77 -6.81
C GLU A 171 2.58 16.26 -6.51
N LYS A 172 2.76 16.61 -5.23
CA LYS A 172 3.06 18.00 -4.82
C LYS A 172 4.49 18.45 -5.16
N LEU A 173 5.45 17.53 -5.21
CA LEU A 173 6.84 17.80 -5.56
C LEU A 173 7.14 17.67 -7.06
N GLY A 174 6.15 17.31 -7.88
CA GLY A 174 6.33 17.07 -9.31
C GLY A 174 7.17 15.82 -9.61
N LEU A 175 7.20 14.85 -8.69
CA LEU A 175 7.87 13.57 -8.84
C LEU A 175 6.89 12.51 -9.34
N ASP A 176 7.40 11.48 -10.00
CA ASP A 176 6.56 10.37 -10.45
C ASP A 176 5.96 9.59 -9.25
N PRO A 177 4.62 9.47 -9.14
CA PRO A 177 3.99 8.78 -8.02
C PRO A 177 4.22 7.26 -8.02
N VAL A 178 4.45 6.65 -9.19
CA VAL A 178 4.78 5.22 -9.30
C VAL A 178 6.18 4.99 -8.75
N LEU A 179 7.15 5.83 -9.12
CA LEU A 179 8.52 5.77 -8.58
C LEU A 179 8.52 5.86 -7.06
N MET A 180 7.80 6.84 -6.48
CA MET A 180 7.79 7.01 -5.02
C MET A 180 7.01 5.90 -4.30
N ALA A 181 5.93 5.37 -4.90
CA ALA A 181 5.25 4.19 -4.38
C ALA A 181 6.15 2.94 -4.42
N SER A 182 6.90 2.75 -5.51
CA SER A 182 7.90 1.69 -5.63
C SER A 182 9.03 1.87 -4.61
N ALA A 183 9.52 3.10 -4.42
CA ALA A 183 10.54 3.43 -3.42
C ALA A 183 10.11 3.04 -2.00
N ASN A 184 8.83 3.25 -1.66
CA ASN A 184 8.28 2.81 -0.37
C ASN A 184 8.44 1.30 -0.18
N SER A 185 8.11 0.52 -1.21
CA SER A 185 8.20 -0.94 -1.14
C SER A 185 9.65 -1.43 -1.16
N THR A 186 10.50 -0.90 -2.05
CA THR A 186 11.90 -1.33 -2.18
C THR A 186 12.75 -0.91 -0.97
N GLY A 187 12.54 0.30 -0.44
CA GLY A 187 13.12 0.72 0.84
C GLY A 187 12.61 -0.15 1.99
N GLY A 188 11.33 -0.51 1.96
CA GLY A 188 10.70 -1.44 2.90
C GLY A 188 11.37 -2.81 2.97
N VAL A 189 11.73 -3.42 1.84
CA VAL A 189 12.47 -4.69 1.82
C VAL A 189 13.77 -4.59 2.62
N MET A 190 14.46 -3.46 2.57
CA MET A 190 15.67 -3.24 3.35
C MET A 190 15.37 -3.14 4.86
N GLY A 191 14.19 -2.63 5.23
CA GLY A 191 13.70 -2.56 6.60
C GLY A 191 13.43 -3.92 7.24
N LYS A 192 13.10 -4.96 6.46
CA LYS A 192 12.87 -6.32 7.00
C LYS A 192 14.08 -6.91 7.74
N MET A 193 15.28 -6.53 7.36
CA MET A 193 16.48 -7.02 8.04
C MET A 193 16.52 -6.63 9.52
N VAL A 194 15.90 -5.50 9.89
CA VAL A 194 15.89 -4.98 11.26
C VAL A 194 14.57 -5.20 11.97
N ASP A 195 13.59 -5.80 11.30
CA ASP A 195 12.29 -6.06 11.91
C ASP A 195 12.44 -7.13 13.01
N ALA A 196 11.76 -6.92 14.13
CA ALA A 196 11.90 -7.77 15.31
C ALA A 196 11.48 -9.22 15.02
N GLN A 197 10.52 -9.44 14.12
CA GLN A 197 10.00 -10.77 13.80
C GLN A 197 11.05 -11.60 13.06
N SER A 198 11.69 -11.00 12.06
CA SER A 198 12.78 -11.59 11.28
C SER A 198 14.00 -11.88 12.15
N ILE A 199 14.37 -10.98 13.06
CA ILE A 199 15.51 -11.18 13.97
C ILE A 199 15.26 -12.33 14.93
N VAL A 200 14.07 -12.42 15.53
CA VAL A 200 13.72 -13.52 16.45
C VAL A 200 13.75 -14.87 15.73
N VAL A 201 13.23 -14.93 14.51
CA VAL A 201 13.28 -16.16 13.69
C VAL A 201 14.72 -16.52 13.31
N ALA A 202 15.55 -15.53 12.95
CA ALA A 202 16.95 -15.75 12.62
C ALA A 202 17.73 -16.27 13.84
N ALA A 203 17.56 -15.66 15.01
CA ALA A 203 18.19 -16.10 16.26
C ALA A 203 17.81 -17.54 16.62
N ALA A 204 16.53 -17.90 16.45
CA ALA A 204 16.06 -19.25 16.68
C ALA A 204 16.67 -20.26 15.70
N ALA A 205 16.79 -19.89 14.42
CA ALA A 205 17.34 -20.75 13.37
C ALA A 205 18.87 -20.96 13.48
N THR A 206 19.61 -19.94 13.94
CA THR A 206 21.07 -20.03 14.11
C THR A 206 21.51 -20.54 15.48
N GLY A 207 20.57 -20.81 16.39
CA GLY A 207 20.87 -21.25 17.76
C GLY A 207 21.37 -20.13 18.68
N GLU A 208 21.20 -18.87 18.29
CA GLU A 208 21.69 -17.68 18.98
C GLU A 208 20.59 -17.05 19.87
N HIS A 209 19.82 -17.87 20.58
CA HIS A 209 18.74 -17.41 21.46
C HIS A 209 19.26 -16.45 22.54
N GLY A 210 18.59 -15.33 22.76
CA GLY A 210 19.01 -14.31 23.72
C GLY A 210 20.10 -13.37 23.22
N ARG A 211 20.55 -13.52 21.96
CA ARG A 211 21.53 -12.64 21.29
C ARG A 211 20.91 -11.81 20.16
N GLU A 212 19.59 -11.63 20.16
CA GLU A 212 18.82 -10.87 19.18
C GLU A 212 19.35 -9.44 19.05
N GLY A 213 19.75 -8.81 20.16
CA GLY A 213 20.33 -7.47 20.15
C GLY A 213 21.68 -7.39 19.43
N ALA A 214 22.50 -8.44 19.51
CA ALA A 214 23.77 -8.50 18.79
C ALA A 214 23.53 -8.66 17.28
N ILE A 215 22.54 -9.48 16.90
CA ILE A 215 22.09 -9.64 15.52
C ILE A 215 21.57 -8.30 14.99
N LEU A 216 20.64 -7.64 15.72
CA LEU A 216 20.11 -6.32 15.38
C LEU A 216 21.22 -5.32 15.12
N ARG A 217 22.21 -5.22 16.02
CA ARG A 217 23.32 -4.26 15.88
C ARG A 217 24.16 -4.53 14.64
N ALA A 218 24.36 -5.80 14.29
CA ALA A 218 25.10 -6.17 13.09
C ALA A 218 24.31 -5.86 11.81
N VAL A 219 23.03 -6.24 11.76
CA VAL A 219 22.20 -6.09 10.55
C VAL A 219 21.71 -4.65 10.34
N LEU A 220 21.60 -3.83 11.38
CA LEU A 220 21.15 -2.43 11.29
C LEU A 220 22.02 -1.61 10.33
N VAL A 221 23.34 -1.75 10.42
CA VAL A 221 24.28 -1.02 9.56
C VAL A 221 24.11 -1.45 8.11
N HIS A 222 24.00 -2.76 7.86
CA HIS A 222 23.81 -3.30 6.51
C HIS A 222 22.47 -2.86 5.92
N SER A 223 21.42 -2.93 6.72
CA SER A 223 20.06 -2.53 6.36
C SER A 223 19.99 -1.05 5.98
N LEU A 224 20.57 -0.18 6.79
CA LEU A 224 20.60 1.26 6.50
C LEU A 224 21.49 1.59 5.30
N ALA A 225 22.65 0.94 5.16
CA ALA A 225 23.51 1.13 4.00
C ALA A 225 22.81 0.74 2.69
N LEU A 226 22.12 -0.40 2.69
CA LEU A 226 21.34 -0.83 1.52
C LEU A 226 20.14 0.09 1.27
N ALA A 227 19.45 0.57 2.31
CA ALA A 227 18.38 1.55 2.16
C ALA A 227 18.88 2.86 1.53
N MET A 228 20.08 3.32 1.89
CA MET A 228 20.71 4.49 1.27
C MET A 228 21.12 4.25 -0.18
N ILE A 229 21.61 3.06 -0.52
CA ILE A 229 21.90 2.68 -1.91
C ILE A 229 20.62 2.71 -2.75
N VAL A 230 19.54 2.10 -2.25
CA VAL A 230 18.22 2.16 -2.91
C VAL A 230 17.76 3.61 -3.03
N GLY A 231 17.90 4.41 -1.98
CA GLY A 231 17.55 5.84 -2.00
C GLY A 231 18.32 6.61 -3.08
N GLY A 232 19.61 6.31 -3.27
CA GLY A 232 20.42 6.86 -4.35
C GLY A 232 19.96 6.44 -5.74
N ILE A 233 19.52 5.18 -5.90
CA ILE A 233 18.94 4.69 -7.16
C ILE A 233 17.62 5.40 -7.46
N VAL A 234 16.73 5.52 -6.47
CA VAL A 234 15.46 6.24 -6.63
C VAL A 234 15.71 7.71 -6.95
N TRP A 235 16.70 8.33 -6.31
CA TRP A 235 17.13 9.69 -6.60
C TRP A 235 17.61 9.85 -8.05
N LEU A 236 18.41 8.90 -8.54
CA LEU A 236 18.89 8.86 -9.93
C LEU A 236 17.73 8.74 -10.92
N TYR A 237 16.76 7.88 -10.65
CA TYR A 237 15.55 7.76 -11.49
C TYR A 237 14.67 9.00 -11.44
N ALA A 238 14.58 9.68 -10.29
CA ALA A 238 13.80 10.90 -10.15
C ALA A 238 14.40 12.08 -10.96
N HIS A 239 15.73 12.19 -11.04
CA HIS A 239 16.39 13.40 -11.56
C HIS A 239 17.16 13.21 -12.86
N VAL A 240 17.77 12.04 -13.08
CA VAL A 240 18.67 11.80 -14.22
C VAL A 240 18.00 10.95 -15.29
N LEU A 241 17.20 9.96 -14.89
CA LEU A 241 16.55 9.02 -15.81
C LEU A 241 15.03 8.92 -15.57
N PRO A 242 14.27 10.04 -15.61
CA PRO A 242 12.82 9.99 -15.38
C PRO A 242 12.09 9.14 -16.42
N GLY A 243 12.61 9.04 -17.65
CA GLY A 243 12.05 8.21 -18.72
C GLY A 243 12.23 6.69 -18.54
N ALA A 244 12.99 6.24 -17.53
CA ALA A 244 13.11 4.83 -17.20
C ALA A 244 11.97 4.33 -16.30
N VAL A 245 11.22 5.24 -15.68
CA VAL A 245 10.06 4.90 -14.86
C VAL A 245 8.86 4.62 -15.78
N PRO A 246 8.15 3.48 -15.61
CA PRO A 246 6.95 3.21 -16.37
C PRO A 246 5.89 4.30 -16.11
N SER A 247 5.68 5.17 -17.08
CA SER A 247 4.63 6.18 -17.02
C SER A 247 3.26 5.51 -17.15
N ARG A 248 2.31 5.87 -16.28
CA ARG A 248 0.91 5.51 -16.52
C ARG A 248 0.46 6.14 -17.85
N PRO A 249 -0.35 5.45 -18.67
CA PRO A 249 -1.08 6.11 -19.74
C PRO A 249 -1.82 7.29 -19.10
N VAL A 250 -1.67 8.49 -19.67
CA VAL A 250 -2.46 9.65 -19.26
C VAL A 250 -3.93 9.26 -19.48
N GLU A 251 -4.66 9.01 -18.41
CA GLU A 251 -6.12 8.91 -18.47
C GLU A 251 -6.57 10.27 -19.00
N ALA A 252 -7.08 10.29 -20.24
CA ALA A 252 -7.57 11.51 -20.85
C ALA A 252 -8.57 12.15 -19.88
N PRO A 253 -8.49 13.48 -19.63
CA PRO A 253 -9.51 14.14 -18.83
C PRO A 253 -10.87 13.77 -19.43
N ALA A 254 -11.75 13.20 -18.62
CA ALA A 254 -13.12 12.91 -19.03
C ALA A 254 -13.66 14.15 -19.74
N ALA A 255 -14.01 13.99 -21.02
CA ALA A 255 -14.53 15.09 -21.81
C ALA A 255 -15.72 15.66 -21.05
N VAL A 256 -15.58 16.89 -20.56
CA VAL A 256 -16.73 17.65 -20.08
C VAL A 256 -17.59 17.87 -21.31
N GLU A 257 -18.61 17.03 -21.48
CA GLU A 257 -19.68 17.27 -22.44
C GLU A 257 -20.32 18.61 -22.04
N THR A 258 -19.89 19.68 -22.71
CA THR A 258 -20.56 20.96 -22.69
C THR A 258 -21.88 20.80 -23.43
N THR A 259 -22.93 20.40 -22.72
CA THR A 259 -24.30 20.50 -23.21
C THR A 259 -24.64 21.96 -23.37
N ARG A 260 -24.80 22.40 -24.63
CA ARG A 260 -25.47 23.64 -25.01
C ARG A 260 -26.97 23.47 -24.98
#